data_AF-A0A1H6E9W3-F1
#
_entry.id   AF-A0A1H6E9W3-F1
#
_cell.length_a   1.000
_cell.length_b   1.000
_cell.length_c   1.000
_cell.angle_alpha   90.00
_cell.angle_beta   90.00
_cell.angle_gamma   90.00
#
_symmetry.space_group_name_H-M   'P 1'
#
loop_
_entity.id
_entity.type
_entity.pdbx_description
1 polymer ?
#
loop_
_entity_poly.entity_id
_entity_poly.type
_entity_poly.pdbx_seq_one_letter_code
_entity_poly.pdbx_strand_id
1 'polypeptide(L)'
;MHDTPAGHLGRRGFLTAAALALGGLAGAVQLGPGAAPARADDAYAALRALWAEIVTGGAINPTDDTYTTALKDLSTSATGLWNSLSADTTANSLWPSLTLTTPANMTSSYKQLATMATAYATPGTTATDGTGRALYGSAALGAAVVTGLDFLHTQVYNADTAESGNWWEWEVGSPEALTTAAVLVHPLLSTDQLDGYLAAVDHFVPDPTFNKYGSTRSVSTGANRVDLCQVVAVRGILGGSSERLATAVAALSDTFPYVTSGDGLYADGSFVQHTDIPYTGTYGMVMLRDLAALFQLLAGSNWAITDPASAHVYTSVDSSFRPWIWNGLCMDAVRGRAVSRPGETDFEDGNLVI
;
A
#
# COMPACT_ATOMS: atom_id res chain seq x y z
N MET A 1 -28.08 -41.04 39.34
CA MET A 1 -26.93 -41.76 39.90
C MET A 1 -25.80 -41.57 38.90
N HIS A 2 -24.87 -40.67 39.22
CA HIS A 2 -23.62 -40.28 38.49
C HIS A 2 -23.85 -39.64 37.11
N ASP A 3 -23.68 -38.34 36.84
CA ASP A 3 -22.83 -37.24 37.37
C ASP A 3 -21.32 -37.51 37.35
N THR A 4 -20.64 -36.95 36.32
CA THR A 4 -19.43 -36.07 36.31
C THR A 4 -18.62 -36.21 34.98
N PRO A 5 -17.74 -35.26 34.59
CA PRO A 5 -17.91 -33.80 34.48
C PRO A 5 -17.30 -33.21 33.18
N ALA A 6 -17.58 -31.92 32.93
CA ALA A 6 -16.91 -31.08 31.95
C ALA A 6 -15.43 -30.84 32.30
N GLY A 7 -14.55 -30.88 31.29
CA GLY A 7 -13.13 -30.56 31.39
C GLY A 7 -12.80 -29.27 30.64
N HIS A 8 -12.45 -28.23 31.40
CA HIS A 8 -11.87 -26.98 30.91
C HIS A 8 -10.49 -27.23 30.29
N LEU A 9 -10.26 -26.77 29.05
CA LEU A 9 -8.92 -26.67 28.47
C LEU A 9 -8.36 -25.27 28.76
N GLY A 10 -7.36 -25.25 29.64
CA GLY A 10 -6.66 -24.04 30.07
C GLY A 10 -5.63 -23.54 29.04
N ARG A 11 -5.42 -22.22 29.07
CA ARG A 11 -4.34 -21.48 28.42
C ARG A 11 -2.96 -22.08 28.78
N ARG A 12 -2.36 -22.82 27.85
CA ARG A 12 -0.90 -22.98 27.61
C ARG A 12 -0.70 -24.18 26.69
N GLY A 13 -0.50 -23.92 25.40
CA GLY A 13 -0.25 -24.98 24.44
C GLY A 13 -0.06 -24.44 23.03
N PHE A 14 0.91 -23.55 22.82
CA PHE A 14 1.43 -23.27 21.47
C PHE A 14 2.79 -22.56 21.54
N LEU A 15 3.82 -23.25 22.05
CA LEU A 15 5.23 -22.91 21.82
C LEU A 15 6.05 -24.18 22.04
N THR A 16 6.44 -24.86 20.95
CA THR A 16 7.68 -25.67 20.82
C THR A 16 7.65 -26.46 19.51
N ALA A 17 8.25 -25.92 18.46
CA ALA A 17 8.77 -26.70 17.35
C ALA A 17 9.87 -25.91 16.62
N ALA A 18 11.07 -25.86 17.21
CA ALA A 18 12.35 -25.70 16.50
C ALA A 18 13.52 -25.54 17.49
N ALA A 19 13.83 -26.60 18.24
CA ALA A 19 15.14 -26.74 18.87
C ALA A 19 15.36 -28.22 19.20
N LEU A 20 16.21 -28.89 18.42
CA LEU A 20 17.15 -29.94 18.84
C LEU A 20 17.71 -30.67 17.60
N ALA A 21 18.88 -30.23 17.16
CA ALA A 21 19.91 -31.11 16.57
C ALA A 21 21.26 -30.40 16.63
N LEU A 22 21.84 -30.31 17.84
CA LEU A 22 23.26 -30.02 18.05
C LEU A 22 23.87 -31.24 18.74
N GLY A 23 24.66 -32.00 17.99
CA GLY A 23 25.33 -33.20 18.45
C GLY A 23 26.33 -33.75 17.44
N GLY A 24 27.49 -33.11 17.34
CA GLY A 24 28.78 -33.76 17.05
C GLY A 24 29.08 -34.19 15.62
N LEU A 25 29.84 -33.36 14.90
CA LEU A 25 31.04 -33.79 14.17
C LEU A 25 31.88 -32.54 13.85
N ALA A 26 33.07 -32.48 14.44
CA ALA A 26 34.09 -31.51 14.12
C ALA A 26 34.57 -31.75 12.69
N GLY A 27 34.07 -30.95 11.76
CA GLY A 27 34.56 -30.83 10.39
C GLY A 27 34.79 -29.36 10.11
N ALA A 28 36.02 -28.99 9.78
CA ALA A 28 36.36 -27.64 9.35
C ALA A 28 35.55 -27.29 8.09
N VAL A 29 34.51 -26.47 8.24
CA VAL A 29 33.84 -25.85 7.10
C VAL A 29 34.75 -24.70 6.66
N GLN A 30 35.42 -24.91 5.53
CA GLN A 30 36.08 -23.84 4.80
C GLN A 30 35.01 -22.83 4.41
N LEU A 31 35.13 -21.61 4.93
CA LEU A 31 34.42 -20.44 4.41
C LEU A 31 34.88 -20.24 2.96
N GLY A 32 34.04 -20.64 2.01
CA GLY A 32 34.23 -20.31 0.61
C GLY A 32 34.20 -18.80 0.41
N PRO A 33 34.92 -18.26 -0.58
CA PRO A 33 35.01 -16.82 -0.80
C PRO A 33 33.66 -16.27 -1.29
N GLY A 34 33.15 -15.27 -0.56
CA GLY A 34 32.26 -14.22 -1.03
C GLY A 34 31.00 -14.64 -1.76
N ALA A 35 29.86 -14.67 -1.05
CA ALA A 35 28.62 -14.26 -1.69
C ALA A 35 28.86 -12.82 -2.19
N ALA A 36 28.94 -12.65 -3.52
CA ALA A 36 29.01 -11.33 -4.11
C ALA A 36 27.81 -10.52 -3.58
N PRO A 37 27.98 -9.25 -3.20
CA PRO A 37 26.84 -8.41 -2.89
C PRO A 37 25.90 -8.48 -4.10
N ALA A 38 24.63 -8.79 -3.86
CA ALA A 38 23.61 -8.69 -4.90
C ALA A 38 23.76 -7.32 -5.56
N ARG A 39 23.80 -7.28 -6.89
CA ARG A 39 23.93 -6.01 -7.62
C ARG A 39 22.75 -5.14 -7.19
N ALA A 40 22.96 -3.83 -7.00
CA ALA A 40 21.89 -2.94 -6.54
C ALA A 40 20.62 -3.07 -7.41
N ASP A 41 20.78 -3.27 -8.72
CA ASP A 41 19.69 -3.55 -9.67
C ASP A 41 18.87 -4.80 -9.30
N ASP A 42 19.52 -5.87 -8.84
CA ASP A 42 18.86 -7.10 -8.40
C ASP A 42 18.05 -6.86 -7.11
N ALA A 43 18.56 -6.02 -6.20
CA ALA A 43 17.87 -5.67 -4.97
C ALA A 43 16.58 -4.87 -5.23
N TYR A 44 16.61 -3.89 -6.13
CA TYR A 44 15.40 -3.14 -6.50
C TYR A 44 14.40 -4.00 -7.27
N ALA A 45 14.88 -4.91 -8.13
CA ALA A 45 14.00 -5.86 -8.81
C ALA A 45 13.28 -6.78 -7.83
N ALA A 46 13.98 -7.27 -6.79
CA ALA A 46 13.38 -8.06 -5.73
C ALA A 46 12.32 -7.28 -4.95
N LEU A 47 12.59 -6.01 -4.62
CA LEU A 47 11.61 -5.16 -3.94
C LEU A 47 10.40 -4.82 -4.82
N ARG A 48 10.57 -4.61 -6.14
CA ARG A 48 9.44 -4.45 -7.09
C ARG A 48 8.57 -5.69 -7.11
N ALA A 49 9.18 -6.87 -7.20
CA ALA A 49 8.46 -8.14 -7.18
C ALA A 49 7.68 -8.32 -5.86
N LEU A 50 8.31 -8.03 -4.71
CA LEU A 50 7.65 -8.12 -3.41
C LEU A 50 6.50 -7.12 -3.26
N TRP A 51 6.65 -5.89 -3.76
CA TRP A 51 5.52 -4.94 -3.79
C TRP A 51 4.37 -5.46 -4.66
N ALA A 52 4.67 -6.02 -5.83
CA ALA A 52 3.66 -6.65 -6.67
C ALA A 52 2.95 -7.80 -5.94
N GLU A 53 3.68 -8.62 -5.18
CA GLU A 53 3.10 -9.69 -4.35
C GLU A 53 2.19 -9.15 -3.24
N ILE A 54 2.63 -8.12 -2.50
CA ILE A 54 1.83 -7.47 -1.46
C ILE A 54 0.49 -6.97 -2.04
N VAL A 55 0.53 -6.37 -3.24
CA VAL A 55 -0.67 -5.80 -3.89
C VAL A 55 -1.58 -6.88 -4.50
N THR A 56 -1.01 -7.97 -5.02
CA THR A 56 -1.77 -9.01 -5.76
C THR A 56 -2.15 -10.23 -4.93
N GLY A 57 -1.62 -10.35 -3.71
CA GLY A 57 -1.75 -11.54 -2.86
C GLY A 57 -0.67 -12.61 -3.11
N GLY A 58 0.30 -12.32 -3.97
CA GLY A 58 1.44 -13.19 -4.25
C GLY A 58 1.09 -14.47 -4.98
N ALA A 59 1.75 -15.58 -4.60
CA ALA A 59 1.57 -16.89 -5.23
C ALA A 59 0.26 -17.57 -4.79
N ILE A 60 -0.88 -17.02 -5.22
CA ILE A 60 -2.21 -17.62 -5.00
C ILE A 60 -2.43 -18.83 -5.91
N ASN A 61 -3.24 -19.79 -5.45
CA ASN A 61 -3.79 -20.83 -6.31
C ASN A 61 -5.19 -20.40 -6.80
N PRO A 62 -5.38 -20.04 -8.08
CA PRO A 62 -6.66 -19.54 -8.57
C PRO A 62 -7.82 -20.53 -8.50
N THR A 63 -7.54 -21.82 -8.28
CA THR A 63 -8.58 -22.86 -8.15
C THR A 63 -9.00 -23.11 -6.70
N ASP A 64 -8.39 -22.43 -5.73
CA ASP A 64 -8.80 -22.52 -4.32
C ASP A 64 -10.05 -21.65 -4.11
N ASP A 65 -11.10 -22.26 -3.55
CA ASP A 65 -12.39 -21.62 -3.31
C ASP A 65 -12.28 -20.36 -2.42
N THR A 66 -11.22 -20.26 -1.60
CA THR A 66 -10.92 -19.08 -0.76
C THR A 66 -10.72 -17.81 -1.59
N TYR A 67 -10.19 -17.92 -2.82
CA TYR A 67 -9.92 -16.76 -3.69
C TYR A 67 -11.03 -16.49 -4.69
N THR A 68 -12.02 -17.38 -4.83
CA THR A 68 -13.05 -17.31 -5.87
C THR A 68 -13.79 -15.96 -5.87
N THR A 69 -14.20 -15.47 -4.72
CA THR A 69 -14.92 -14.18 -4.61
C THR A 69 -14.00 -13.01 -4.98
N ALA A 70 -12.81 -12.94 -4.39
CA ALA A 70 -11.85 -11.86 -4.65
C ALA A 70 -11.44 -11.79 -6.12
N LEU A 71 -11.16 -12.94 -6.75
CA LEU A 71 -10.82 -13.02 -8.17
C LEU A 71 -11.99 -12.60 -9.06
N LYS A 72 -13.23 -12.98 -8.72
CA LYS A 72 -14.42 -12.58 -9.46
C LYS A 72 -14.67 -11.08 -9.36
N ASP A 73 -14.50 -10.48 -8.18
CA ASP A 73 -14.75 -9.06 -7.95
C ASP A 73 -13.71 -8.19 -8.64
N LEU A 74 -12.42 -8.57 -8.56
CA LEU A 74 -11.33 -7.93 -9.31
C LEU A 74 -11.56 -8.05 -10.81
N SER A 75 -11.90 -9.25 -11.29
CA SER A 75 -12.20 -9.51 -12.70
C SER A 75 -13.37 -8.66 -13.20
N THR A 76 -14.43 -8.56 -12.41
CA THR A 76 -15.63 -7.78 -12.77
C THR A 76 -15.31 -6.29 -12.84
N SER A 77 -14.61 -5.77 -11.83
CA SER A 77 -14.22 -4.37 -11.76
C SER A 77 -13.31 -4.00 -12.92
N ALA A 78 -12.22 -4.75 -13.15
CA ALA A 78 -11.29 -4.49 -14.22
C ALA A 78 -11.92 -4.63 -15.62
N THR A 79 -12.84 -5.59 -15.82
CA THR A 79 -13.58 -5.73 -17.08
C THR A 79 -14.44 -4.50 -17.35
N GLY A 80 -15.21 -4.04 -16.35
CA GLY A 80 -16.05 -2.86 -16.48
C GLY A 80 -15.25 -1.58 -16.76
N LEU A 81 -14.13 -1.41 -16.06
CA LEU A 81 -13.22 -0.28 -16.25
C LEU A 81 -12.58 -0.29 -17.64
N TRP A 82 -12.10 -1.45 -18.09
CA TRP A 82 -11.48 -1.58 -19.41
C TRP A 82 -12.50 -1.34 -20.53
N ASN A 83 -13.71 -1.89 -20.41
CA ASN A 83 -14.76 -1.72 -21.42
C ASN A 83 -15.32 -0.29 -21.49
N SER A 84 -15.22 0.49 -20.40
CA SER A 84 -15.66 1.88 -20.34
C SER A 84 -14.54 2.90 -20.53
N LEU A 85 -13.30 2.45 -20.69
CA LEU A 85 -12.16 3.30 -21.01
C LEU A 85 -12.40 3.98 -22.36
N SER A 86 -12.35 5.31 -22.37
CA SER A 86 -12.60 6.10 -23.56
C SER A 86 -11.53 5.84 -24.63
N ALA A 87 -11.98 5.62 -25.87
CA ALA A 87 -11.10 5.64 -27.04
C ALA A 87 -10.90 7.07 -27.60
N ASP A 88 -11.61 8.06 -27.06
CA ASP A 88 -11.48 9.47 -27.47
C ASP A 88 -10.25 10.10 -26.82
N THR A 89 -9.15 10.11 -27.55
CA THR A 89 -7.89 10.74 -27.14
C THR A 89 -7.94 12.27 -27.12
N THR A 90 -9.03 12.88 -27.58
CA THR A 90 -9.22 14.34 -27.55
C THR A 90 -10.00 14.81 -26.33
N ALA A 91 -10.67 13.90 -25.62
CA ALA A 91 -11.37 14.20 -24.39
C ALA A 91 -10.39 14.51 -23.26
N ASN A 92 -10.74 15.46 -22.38
CA ASN A 92 -9.99 15.72 -21.14
C ASN A 92 -10.35 14.71 -20.02
N SER A 93 -10.45 13.42 -20.38
CA SER A 93 -10.67 12.31 -19.46
C SER A 93 -10.40 10.94 -20.08
N LEU A 94 -10.00 9.99 -19.24
CA LEU A 94 -9.97 8.56 -19.57
C LEU A 94 -11.36 7.90 -19.48
N TRP A 95 -12.19 8.38 -18.55
CA TRP A 95 -13.57 7.93 -18.38
C TRP A 95 -14.51 9.14 -18.42
N PRO A 96 -15.68 9.06 -19.11
CA PRO A 96 -16.59 10.20 -19.27
C PRO A 96 -17.03 10.85 -17.94
N SER A 97 -17.16 10.07 -16.88
CA SER A 97 -17.53 10.55 -15.54
C SER A 97 -16.40 11.26 -14.80
N LEU A 98 -15.14 11.13 -15.24
CA LEU A 98 -13.94 11.64 -14.57
C LEU A 98 -13.22 12.68 -15.43
N THR A 99 -13.91 13.78 -15.72
CA THR A 99 -13.25 14.94 -16.34
C THR A 99 -12.13 15.45 -15.44
N LEU A 100 -10.95 15.73 -16.02
CA LEU A 100 -9.77 16.21 -15.27
C LEU A 100 -9.87 17.69 -14.88
N THR A 101 -11.05 18.10 -14.44
CA THR A 101 -11.36 19.45 -13.94
C THR A 101 -11.14 19.57 -12.43
N THR A 102 -11.07 18.43 -11.71
CA THR A 102 -10.79 18.36 -10.28
C THR A 102 -9.67 17.36 -10.02
N PRO A 103 -8.82 17.60 -9.01
CA PRO A 103 -7.75 16.67 -8.66
C PRO A 103 -8.29 15.33 -8.10
N ALA A 104 -9.48 15.31 -7.52
CA ALA A 104 -10.14 14.07 -7.08
C ALA A 104 -10.47 13.14 -8.26
N ASN A 105 -10.84 13.69 -9.42
CA ASN A 105 -11.07 12.90 -10.64
C ASN A 105 -9.76 12.36 -11.22
N MET A 106 -8.65 13.10 -11.08
CA MET A 106 -7.32 12.61 -11.42
C MET A 106 -6.95 11.39 -10.56
N THR A 107 -7.05 11.50 -9.24
CA THR A 107 -6.79 10.37 -8.34
C THR A 107 -7.69 9.18 -8.62
N SER A 108 -8.99 9.42 -8.85
CA SER A 108 -9.93 8.36 -9.21
C SER A 108 -9.54 7.66 -10.51
N SER A 109 -9.03 8.41 -11.50
CA SER A 109 -8.55 7.86 -12.76
C SER A 109 -7.31 6.98 -12.54
N TYR A 110 -6.34 7.42 -11.75
CA TYR A 110 -5.18 6.60 -11.38
C TYR A 110 -5.58 5.34 -10.62
N LYS A 111 -6.51 5.43 -9.66
CA LYS A 111 -7.02 4.27 -8.92
C LYS A 111 -7.69 3.24 -9.84
N GLN A 112 -8.45 3.67 -10.84
CA GLN A 112 -9.02 2.76 -11.84
C GLN A 112 -7.95 2.08 -12.70
N LEU A 113 -6.91 2.81 -13.10
CA LEU A 113 -5.75 2.22 -13.79
C LEU A 113 -5.00 1.22 -12.90
N ALA A 114 -4.84 1.51 -11.61
CA ALA A 114 -4.25 0.60 -10.64
C ALA A 114 -5.08 -0.69 -10.49
N THR A 115 -6.42 -0.60 -10.43
CA THR A 115 -7.30 -1.79 -10.43
C THR A 115 -7.12 -2.63 -11.70
N MET A 116 -7.02 -2.00 -12.87
CA MET A 116 -6.76 -2.68 -14.13
C MET A 116 -5.37 -3.34 -14.14
N ALA A 117 -4.35 -2.67 -13.61
CA ALA A 117 -2.99 -3.20 -13.45
C ALA A 117 -2.95 -4.39 -12.49
N THR A 118 -3.68 -4.34 -11.37
CA THR A 118 -3.80 -5.46 -10.43
C THR A 118 -4.43 -6.65 -11.12
N ALA A 119 -5.52 -6.49 -11.87
CA ALA A 119 -6.09 -7.59 -12.65
C ALA A 119 -5.13 -8.15 -13.70
N TYR A 120 -4.35 -7.28 -14.37
CA TYR A 120 -3.31 -7.69 -15.30
C TYR A 120 -2.21 -8.54 -14.63
N ALA A 121 -1.88 -8.27 -13.37
CA ALA A 121 -0.80 -8.91 -12.64
C ALA A 121 -1.24 -10.09 -11.74
N THR A 122 -2.53 -10.26 -11.46
CA THR A 122 -3.05 -11.33 -10.59
C THR A 122 -3.43 -12.59 -11.40
N PRO A 123 -2.80 -13.75 -11.15
CA PRO A 123 -3.19 -15.02 -11.79
C PRO A 123 -4.66 -15.38 -11.56
N GLY A 124 -5.34 -15.89 -12.59
CA GLY A 124 -6.72 -16.35 -12.50
C GLY A 124 -7.80 -15.32 -12.86
N THR A 125 -7.43 -14.07 -13.10
CA THR A 125 -8.37 -13.04 -13.53
C THR A 125 -8.79 -13.22 -14.99
N THR A 126 -10.09 -13.16 -15.24
CA THR A 126 -10.70 -13.39 -16.57
C THR A 126 -11.84 -12.42 -16.80
N ALA A 127 -12.06 -12.00 -18.04
CA ALA A 127 -13.08 -11.01 -18.34
C ALA A 127 -14.50 -11.55 -18.09
N THR A 128 -15.35 -10.71 -17.49
CA THR A 128 -16.73 -11.08 -17.12
C THR A 128 -17.80 -10.54 -18.08
N ASP A 129 -17.39 -10.04 -19.26
CA ASP A 129 -18.26 -9.51 -20.31
C ASP A 129 -18.75 -10.57 -21.30
N GLY A 130 -18.64 -11.84 -20.94
CA GLY A 130 -18.99 -13.00 -21.78
C GLY A 130 -17.92 -13.41 -22.78
N THR A 131 -16.82 -12.64 -22.92
CA THR A 131 -15.71 -13.02 -23.82
C THR A 131 -14.79 -14.08 -23.22
N GLY A 132 -14.72 -14.17 -21.89
CA GLY A 132 -13.83 -15.10 -21.18
C GLY A 132 -12.34 -14.88 -21.43
N ARG A 133 -11.93 -13.73 -22.00
CA ARG A 133 -10.52 -13.43 -22.27
C ARG A 133 -9.74 -13.33 -20.98
N ALA A 134 -8.50 -13.83 -20.96
CA ALA A 134 -7.61 -13.64 -19.81
C ALA A 134 -7.37 -12.14 -19.58
N LEU A 135 -7.39 -11.71 -18.32
CA LEU A 135 -6.91 -10.39 -17.91
C LEU A 135 -5.45 -10.49 -17.46
N TYR A 136 -5.13 -11.52 -16.67
CA TYR A 136 -3.77 -11.87 -16.29
C TYR A 136 -2.83 -11.99 -17.51
N GLY A 137 -1.76 -11.20 -17.53
CA GLY A 137 -0.76 -11.21 -18.60
C GLY A 137 -1.28 -10.72 -19.96
N SER A 138 -2.48 -10.15 -20.04
CA SER A 138 -3.07 -9.66 -21.29
C SER A 138 -2.29 -8.47 -21.84
N ALA A 139 -1.64 -8.66 -23.00
CA ALA A 139 -0.89 -7.60 -23.66
C ALA A 139 -1.75 -6.35 -23.96
N ALA A 140 -3.01 -6.55 -24.33
CA ALA A 140 -3.93 -5.46 -24.64
C ALA A 140 -4.35 -4.68 -23.38
N LEU A 141 -4.58 -5.37 -22.26
CA LEU A 141 -4.89 -4.71 -20.98
C LEU A 141 -3.68 -3.94 -20.45
N GLY A 142 -2.49 -4.56 -20.47
CA GLY A 142 -1.25 -3.90 -20.07
C GLY A 142 -0.97 -2.64 -20.89
N ALA A 143 -1.13 -2.71 -22.23
CA ALA A 143 -0.98 -1.55 -23.11
C ALA A 143 -2.02 -0.45 -22.82
N ALA A 144 -3.27 -0.82 -22.50
CA ALA A 144 -4.30 0.15 -22.12
C ALA A 144 -3.96 0.87 -20.80
N VAL A 145 -3.40 0.15 -19.81
CA VAL A 145 -2.92 0.76 -18.57
C VAL A 145 -1.79 1.74 -18.86
N VAL A 146 -0.75 1.33 -19.59
CA VAL A 146 0.40 2.19 -19.92
C VAL A 146 -0.05 3.46 -20.65
N THR A 147 -0.91 3.32 -21.66
CA THR A 147 -1.48 4.46 -22.41
C THR A 147 -2.27 5.40 -21.50
N GLY A 148 -3.00 4.83 -20.53
CA GLY A 148 -3.74 5.62 -19.53
C GLY A 148 -2.82 6.40 -18.59
N LEU A 149 -1.71 5.79 -18.15
CA LEU A 149 -0.70 6.47 -17.35
C LEU A 149 -0.05 7.62 -18.13
N ASP A 150 0.32 7.39 -19.39
CA ASP A 150 0.90 8.42 -20.27
C ASP A 150 -0.07 9.60 -20.44
N PHE A 151 -1.36 9.29 -20.63
CA PHE A 151 -2.40 10.29 -20.75
C PHE A 151 -2.51 11.16 -19.49
N LEU A 152 -2.62 10.55 -18.30
CA LEU A 152 -2.74 11.32 -17.05
C LEU A 152 -1.48 12.13 -16.75
N HIS A 153 -0.30 11.58 -17.04
CA HIS A 153 0.96 12.30 -16.92
C HIS A 153 0.99 13.54 -17.82
N THR A 154 0.69 13.35 -19.11
CA THR A 154 0.70 14.43 -20.10
C THR A 154 -0.35 15.50 -19.80
N GLN A 155 -1.54 15.11 -19.39
CA GLN A 155 -2.67 16.04 -19.23
C GLN A 155 -2.66 16.79 -17.90
N VAL A 156 -2.23 16.15 -16.80
CA VAL A 156 -2.46 16.74 -15.46
C VAL A 156 -1.33 16.49 -14.46
N TYR A 157 -0.74 15.30 -14.39
CA TYR A 157 0.20 14.94 -13.31
C TYR A 157 1.65 14.86 -13.83
N ASN A 158 2.28 16.01 -14.00
CA ASN A 158 3.67 16.17 -14.42
C ASN A 158 4.37 17.27 -13.61
N ALA A 159 5.70 17.36 -13.77
CA ALA A 159 6.53 18.29 -13.01
C ALA A 159 6.31 19.79 -13.34
N ASP A 160 5.61 20.10 -14.44
CA ASP A 160 5.28 21.48 -14.80
C ASP A 160 3.93 21.93 -14.21
N THR A 161 3.15 21.00 -13.63
CA THR A 161 1.84 21.30 -13.06
C THR A 161 1.96 21.86 -11.64
N ALA A 162 1.26 22.97 -11.37
CA ALA A 162 1.07 23.47 -10.02
C ALA A 162 -0.12 22.77 -9.34
N GLU A 163 0.06 22.38 -8.07
CA GLU A 163 -1.04 21.81 -7.28
C GLU A 163 -2.21 22.79 -7.13
N SER A 164 -3.42 22.25 -7.19
CA SER A 164 -4.66 22.99 -6.92
C SER A 164 -5.66 22.11 -6.18
N GLY A 165 -6.58 22.71 -5.42
CA GLY A 165 -7.57 21.97 -4.65
C GLY A 165 -6.94 21.22 -3.47
N ASN A 166 -7.35 19.96 -3.29
CA ASN A 166 -6.92 19.14 -2.15
C ASN A 166 -5.51 18.55 -2.39
N TRP A 167 -4.54 18.90 -1.54
CA TRP A 167 -3.15 18.43 -1.62
C TRP A 167 -3.01 16.92 -1.60
N TRP A 168 -3.88 16.23 -0.84
CA TRP A 168 -3.82 14.79 -0.67
C TRP A 168 -3.94 14.06 -2.02
N GLU A 169 -4.68 14.64 -2.98
CA GLU A 169 -4.80 14.07 -4.33
C GLU A 169 -3.46 14.08 -5.08
N TRP A 170 -2.65 15.12 -4.88
CA TRP A 170 -1.38 15.32 -5.57
C TRP A 170 -0.21 14.61 -4.90
N GLU A 171 -0.20 14.55 -3.58
CA GLU A 171 0.94 14.05 -2.80
C GLU A 171 0.76 12.62 -2.29
N VAL A 172 -0.48 12.12 -2.20
CA VAL A 172 -0.78 10.78 -1.69
C VAL A 172 -1.56 9.96 -2.72
N GLY A 173 -2.83 10.33 -2.96
CA GLY A 173 -3.76 9.47 -3.68
C GLY A 173 -3.35 9.14 -5.11
N SER A 174 -2.98 10.14 -5.91
CA SER A 174 -2.49 9.92 -7.28
C SER A 174 -1.13 9.22 -7.33
N PRO A 175 -0.08 9.68 -6.62
CA PRO A 175 1.23 9.03 -6.72
C PRO A 175 1.26 7.59 -6.16
N GLU A 176 0.48 7.28 -5.13
CA GLU A 176 0.37 5.91 -4.61
C GLU A 176 -0.23 4.97 -5.68
N ALA A 177 -1.33 5.38 -6.32
CA ALA A 177 -1.96 4.61 -7.37
C ALA A 177 -1.11 4.53 -8.66
N LEU A 178 -0.46 5.64 -9.05
CA LEU A 178 0.48 5.69 -10.17
C LEU A 178 1.64 4.72 -9.96
N THR A 179 2.33 4.81 -8.82
CA THR A 179 3.52 3.98 -8.55
C THR A 179 3.15 2.51 -8.40
N THR A 180 2.00 2.20 -7.79
CA THR A 180 1.47 0.82 -7.74
C THR A 180 1.20 0.26 -9.13
N ALA A 181 0.47 1.00 -9.98
CA ALA A 181 0.22 0.59 -11.36
C ALA A 181 1.54 0.39 -12.13
N ALA A 182 2.47 1.34 -12.00
CA ALA A 182 3.77 1.29 -12.66
C ALA A 182 4.63 0.10 -12.24
N VAL A 183 4.58 -0.34 -10.97
CA VAL A 183 5.25 -1.59 -10.54
C VAL A 183 4.67 -2.79 -11.27
N LEU A 184 3.35 -2.89 -11.34
CA LEU A 184 2.65 -4.05 -11.91
C LEU A 184 2.82 -4.16 -13.43
N VAL A 185 2.95 -3.03 -14.14
CA VAL A 185 3.22 -3.00 -15.59
C VAL A 185 4.68 -2.67 -15.92
N HIS A 186 5.59 -2.68 -14.94
CA HIS A 186 6.99 -2.26 -15.12
C HIS A 186 7.70 -2.85 -16.34
N PRO A 187 7.55 -4.14 -16.69
CA PRO A 187 8.19 -4.71 -17.89
C PRO A 187 7.73 -4.10 -19.22
N LEU A 188 6.62 -3.36 -19.23
CA LEU A 188 6.03 -2.70 -20.41
C LEU A 188 6.43 -1.23 -20.54
N LEU A 189 7.04 -0.63 -19.51
CA LEU A 189 7.40 0.78 -19.49
C LEU A 189 8.76 1.00 -20.16
N SER A 190 8.86 2.06 -20.96
CA SER A 190 10.16 2.60 -21.39
C SER A 190 10.82 3.35 -20.24
N THR A 191 12.15 3.54 -20.35
CA THR A 191 12.89 4.38 -19.40
C THR A 191 12.35 5.80 -19.35
N ASP A 192 12.04 6.40 -20.51
CA ASP A 192 11.53 7.78 -20.58
C ASP A 192 10.16 7.93 -19.90
N GLN A 193 9.27 6.95 -20.06
CA GLN A 193 7.96 6.95 -19.37
C GLN A 193 8.16 6.88 -17.86
N LEU A 194 8.99 5.93 -17.40
CA LEU A 194 9.25 5.74 -15.98
C LEU A 194 9.88 7.00 -15.37
N ASP A 195 10.91 7.56 -16.00
CA ASP A 195 11.58 8.77 -15.52
C ASP A 195 10.62 9.96 -15.45
N GLY A 196 9.75 10.14 -16.44
CA GLY A 196 8.71 11.18 -16.44
C GLY A 196 7.73 11.04 -15.28
N TYR A 197 7.25 9.82 -15.01
CA TYR A 197 6.36 9.55 -13.88
C TYR A 197 7.04 9.81 -12.54
N LEU A 198 8.28 9.35 -12.35
CA LEU A 198 9.00 9.52 -11.09
C LEU A 198 9.40 10.98 -10.86
N ALA A 199 9.71 11.74 -11.91
CA ALA A 199 9.94 13.18 -11.82
C ALA A 199 8.68 13.93 -11.38
N ALA A 200 7.48 13.52 -11.85
CA ALA A 200 6.22 14.06 -11.35
C ALA A 200 6.04 13.79 -9.85
N VAL A 201 6.29 12.56 -9.41
CA VAL A 201 6.23 12.20 -7.97
C VAL A 201 7.20 13.04 -7.14
N ASP A 202 8.44 13.24 -7.62
CA ASP A 202 9.44 14.04 -6.90
C ASP A 202 9.09 15.52 -6.84
N HIS A 203 8.41 16.05 -7.86
CA HIS A 203 7.92 17.42 -7.87
C HIS A 203 6.85 17.64 -6.79
N PHE A 204 5.88 16.74 -6.67
CA PHE A 204 4.81 16.87 -5.68
C PHE A 204 5.22 16.41 -4.27
N VAL A 205 6.09 15.41 -4.17
CA VAL A 205 6.56 14.80 -2.90
C VAL A 205 8.10 14.84 -2.81
N PRO A 206 8.72 16.02 -2.78
CA PRO A 206 10.18 16.12 -2.70
C PRO A 206 10.70 15.62 -1.35
N ASP A 207 9.94 15.83 -0.27
CA ASP A 207 10.29 15.46 1.10
C ASP A 207 9.05 14.93 1.83
N PRO A 208 9.01 13.64 2.23
CA PRO A 208 7.85 13.05 2.89
C PRO A 208 7.63 13.58 4.31
N THR A 209 8.58 14.33 4.89
CA THR A 209 8.43 14.96 6.21
C THR A 209 7.52 16.18 6.19
N PHE A 210 7.13 16.66 5.00
CA PHE A 210 6.22 17.77 4.82
C PHE A 210 5.10 17.43 3.84
N ASN A 211 3.91 17.94 4.13
CA ASN A 211 2.80 17.95 3.19
C ASN A 211 2.25 19.37 3.04
N LYS A 212 1.57 19.67 1.94
CA LYS A 212 1.12 21.04 1.66
C LYS A 212 -0.29 21.27 2.13
N TYR A 213 -0.50 22.07 3.17
CA TYR A 213 -1.82 22.58 3.51
C TYR A 213 -2.01 23.98 2.92
N GLY A 214 -2.77 24.07 1.83
CA GLY A 214 -2.98 25.32 1.10
C GLY A 214 -1.70 25.76 0.36
N SER A 215 -1.18 26.94 0.67
CA SER A 215 0.08 27.45 0.10
C SER A 215 1.32 27.14 0.96
N THR A 216 1.15 26.47 2.10
CA THR A 216 2.20 26.28 3.11
C THR A 216 2.55 24.80 3.24
N ARG A 217 3.85 24.49 3.30
CA ARG A 217 4.35 23.16 3.68
C ARG A 217 4.34 23.07 5.21
N SER A 218 3.67 22.06 5.75
CA SER A 218 3.60 21.75 7.18
C SER A 218 4.20 20.39 7.43
N VAL A 219 4.71 20.16 8.64
CA VAL A 219 5.23 18.85 9.03
C VAL A 219 4.10 17.82 8.91
N SER A 220 4.34 16.76 8.14
CA SER A 220 3.41 15.63 8.04
C SER A 220 3.53 14.73 9.27
N THR A 221 2.41 14.17 9.72
CA THR A 221 2.30 13.39 10.97
C THR A 221 1.39 12.18 10.77
N GLY A 222 1.52 11.17 11.64
CA GLY A 222 0.62 10.00 11.68
C GLY A 222 0.45 9.34 10.31
N ALA A 223 -0.80 9.07 9.91
CA ALA A 223 -1.09 8.38 8.66
C ALA A 223 -0.54 9.10 7.43
N ASN A 224 -0.67 10.44 7.38
CA ASN A 224 -0.16 11.23 6.24
C ASN A 224 1.35 11.08 6.07
N ARG A 225 2.12 11.01 7.17
CA ARG A 225 3.57 10.78 7.10
C ARG A 225 3.85 9.40 6.49
N VAL A 226 3.13 8.37 6.94
CA VAL A 226 3.34 7.00 6.46
C VAL A 226 2.95 6.86 4.99
N ASP A 227 1.82 7.43 4.56
CA ASP A 227 1.39 7.51 3.16
C ASP A 227 2.50 8.11 2.27
N LEU A 228 3.03 9.27 2.66
CA LEU A 228 4.08 9.97 1.92
C LEU A 228 5.38 9.15 1.88
N CYS A 229 5.75 8.50 2.99
CA CYS A 229 6.89 7.60 3.02
C CYS A 229 6.69 6.39 2.10
N GLN A 230 5.48 5.83 2.01
CA GLN A 230 5.17 4.75 1.07
C GLN A 230 5.35 5.21 -0.37
N VAL A 231 4.79 6.36 -0.74
CA VAL A 231 4.97 6.96 -2.06
C VAL A 231 6.46 7.10 -2.41
N VAL A 232 7.25 7.66 -1.50
CA VAL A 232 8.69 7.87 -1.71
C VAL A 232 9.47 6.56 -1.77
N ALA A 233 9.11 5.56 -0.95
CA ALA A 233 9.75 4.24 -0.94
C ALA A 233 9.51 3.49 -2.26
N VAL A 234 8.25 3.41 -2.71
CA VAL A 234 7.89 2.72 -3.96
C VAL A 234 8.48 3.46 -5.17
N ARG A 235 8.49 4.81 -5.17
CA ARG A 235 9.23 5.62 -6.14
C ARG A 235 10.73 5.31 -6.14
N GLY A 236 11.32 5.10 -4.97
CA GLY A 236 12.73 4.72 -4.83
C GLY A 236 13.01 3.35 -5.44
N ILE A 237 12.14 2.38 -5.22
CA ILE A 237 12.22 1.03 -5.77
C ILE A 237 12.06 1.02 -7.29
N LEU A 238 11.10 1.78 -7.83
CA LEU A 238 10.90 1.92 -9.27
C LEU A 238 12.11 2.54 -9.97
N GLY A 239 12.61 3.67 -9.45
CA GLY A 239 13.73 4.38 -10.05
C GLY A 239 15.12 3.90 -9.63
N GLY A 240 15.22 2.83 -8.83
CA GLY A 240 16.50 2.34 -8.31
C GLY A 240 17.28 3.36 -7.46
N SER A 241 16.58 4.14 -6.63
CA SER A 241 17.18 5.20 -5.81
C SER A 241 17.30 4.79 -4.34
N SER A 242 18.53 4.44 -3.93
CA SER A 242 18.89 4.24 -2.52
C SER A 242 18.62 5.46 -1.65
N GLU A 243 18.80 6.66 -2.20
CA GLU A 243 18.59 7.92 -1.50
C GLU A 243 17.12 8.06 -1.12
N ARG A 244 16.21 7.89 -2.08
CA ARG A 244 14.76 8.03 -1.82
C ARG A 244 14.27 6.98 -0.83
N LEU A 245 14.77 5.74 -0.92
CA LEU A 245 14.48 4.70 0.08
C LEU A 245 14.98 5.08 1.48
N ALA A 246 16.20 5.61 1.60
CA ALA A 246 16.73 6.08 2.87
C ALA A 246 15.92 7.27 3.41
N THR A 247 15.51 8.21 2.56
CA THR A 247 14.63 9.33 2.94
C THR A 247 13.31 8.84 3.51
N ALA A 248 12.65 7.90 2.83
CA ALA A 248 11.38 7.32 3.30
C ALA A 248 11.54 6.63 4.66
N VAL A 249 12.55 5.76 4.80
CA VAL A 249 12.79 5.02 6.05
C VAL A 249 13.11 5.96 7.21
N ALA A 250 13.97 6.96 6.98
CA ALA A 250 14.31 7.94 8.01
C ALA A 250 13.08 8.76 8.46
N ALA A 251 12.20 9.13 7.53
CA ALA A 251 11.01 9.91 7.83
C ALA A 251 9.93 9.10 8.58
N LEU A 252 9.92 7.76 8.49
CA LEU A 252 9.03 6.90 9.27
C LEU A 252 9.35 6.92 10.77
N SER A 253 10.63 7.11 11.15
CA SER A 253 11.07 7.12 12.55
C SER A 253 10.29 8.09 13.43
N ASP A 254 9.85 9.23 12.88
CA ASP A 254 9.07 10.23 13.62
C ASP A 254 7.66 9.75 14.01
N THR A 255 7.14 8.70 13.37
CA THR A 255 5.78 8.16 13.63
C THR A 255 5.73 7.11 14.72
N PHE A 256 6.88 6.57 15.13
CA PHE A 256 6.96 5.45 16.06
C PHE A 256 6.90 5.82 17.55
N PRO A 257 7.48 6.95 18.00
CA PRO A 257 7.41 7.35 19.41
C PRO A 257 5.98 7.64 19.86
N TYR A 258 5.70 7.36 21.15
CA TYR A 258 4.48 7.87 21.77
C TYR A 258 4.54 9.39 21.91
N VAL A 259 3.45 10.05 21.54
CA VAL A 259 3.26 11.49 21.75
C VAL A 259 2.50 11.76 23.05
N THR A 260 2.64 12.98 23.56
CA THR A 260 1.90 13.48 24.72
C THR A 260 0.91 14.59 24.35
N SER A 261 0.89 15.01 23.09
CA SER A 261 0.01 16.04 22.53
C SER A 261 0.05 15.99 21.01
N GLY A 262 -1.03 16.40 20.35
CA GLY A 262 -1.12 16.42 18.90
C GLY A 262 -1.32 15.03 18.28
N ASP A 263 -0.87 14.89 17.04
CA ASP A 263 -1.07 13.68 16.23
C ASP A 263 -0.11 12.55 16.60
N GLY A 264 -0.62 11.33 16.66
CA GLY A 264 0.18 10.12 16.85
C GLY A 264 -0.41 9.13 17.85
N LEU A 265 0.38 8.11 18.18
CA LEU A 265 0.08 7.11 19.20
C LEU A 265 0.38 7.66 20.59
N TYR A 266 -0.50 7.41 21.55
CA TYR A 266 -0.32 7.75 22.96
C TYR A 266 -0.04 6.49 23.77
N ALA A 267 0.68 6.65 24.89
CA ALA A 267 1.06 5.54 25.75
C ALA A 267 -0.14 4.83 26.41
N ASP A 268 -1.31 5.46 26.47
CA ASP A 268 -2.55 4.87 26.98
C ASP A 268 -3.36 4.09 25.94
N GLY A 269 -2.87 4.03 24.70
CA GLY A 269 -3.54 3.38 23.58
C GLY A 269 -4.34 4.33 22.69
N SER A 270 -4.50 5.61 23.05
CA SER A 270 -5.18 6.58 22.19
C SER A 270 -4.40 6.79 20.88
N PHE A 271 -5.12 7.02 19.78
CA PHE A 271 -4.54 7.53 18.54
C PHE A 271 -5.32 8.78 18.11
N VAL A 272 -4.57 9.86 17.88
CA VAL A 272 -5.12 11.16 17.47
C VAL A 272 -4.56 11.53 16.12
N GLN A 273 -5.41 12.10 15.28
CA GLN A 273 -5.00 12.77 14.05
C GLN A 273 -5.81 14.07 13.88
N HIS A 274 -5.29 15.02 13.11
CA HIS A 274 -5.91 16.34 12.93
C HIS A 274 -5.97 17.14 14.23
N THR A 275 -4.85 17.13 14.95
CA THR A 275 -4.56 17.82 16.21
C THR A 275 -5.25 17.24 17.44
N ASP A 276 -6.56 16.98 17.39
CA ASP A 276 -7.35 16.69 18.59
C ASP A 276 -8.52 15.70 18.37
N ILE A 277 -8.58 15.05 17.21
CA ILE A 277 -9.68 14.12 16.88
C ILE A 277 -9.25 12.67 17.18
N PRO A 278 -10.01 11.91 18.00
CA PRO A 278 -9.83 10.47 18.14
C PRO A 278 -10.06 9.77 16.79
N TYR A 279 -9.00 9.20 16.21
CA TYR A 279 -9.01 8.80 14.81
C TYR A 279 -8.47 7.38 14.57
N THR A 280 -8.43 6.56 15.61
CA THR A 280 -7.93 5.18 15.56
C THR A 280 -8.58 4.37 14.44
N GLY A 281 -9.88 4.54 14.22
CA GLY A 281 -10.69 3.75 13.31
C GLY A 281 -10.58 4.10 11.82
N THR A 282 -9.83 5.15 11.45
CA THR A 282 -9.56 5.45 10.03
C THR A 282 -8.11 5.84 9.81
N TYR A 283 -7.67 7.03 10.20
CA TYR A 283 -6.26 7.43 10.05
C TYR A 283 -5.31 6.50 10.79
N GLY A 284 -5.69 6.01 11.97
CA GLY A 284 -4.91 5.00 12.67
C GLY A 284 -4.79 3.71 11.85
N MET A 285 -5.87 3.27 11.20
CA MET A 285 -5.89 2.07 10.37
C MET A 285 -5.09 2.24 9.09
N VAL A 286 -5.16 3.40 8.44
CA VAL A 286 -4.30 3.76 7.30
C VAL A 286 -2.84 3.65 7.71
N MET A 287 -2.46 4.29 8.83
CA MET A 287 -1.10 4.21 9.37
C MET A 287 -0.66 2.75 9.61
N LEU A 288 -1.51 1.94 10.25
CA LEU A 288 -1.19 0.54 10.57
C LEU A 288 -1.01 -0.31 9.30
N ARG A 289 -1.93 -0.19 8.34
CA ARG A 289 -1.89 -0.92 7.06
C ARG A 289 -0.61 -0.63 6.30
N ASP A 290 -0.27 0.64 6.15
CA ASP A 290 0.87 1.05 5.31
C ASP A 290 2.20 0.76 6.00
N LEU A 291 2.26 0.87 7.34
CA LEU A 291 3.42 0.39 8.09
C LEU A 291 3.60 -1.12 7.98
N ALA A 292 2.51 -1.91 8.02
CA ALA A 292 2.60 -3.35 7.84
C ALA A 292 3.16 -3.71 6.45
N ALA A 293 2.66 -3.05 5.40
CA ALA A 293 3.15 -3.23 4.04
C ALA A 293 4.63 -2.83 3.90
N LEU A 294 5.04 -1.69 4.49
CA LEU A 294 6.42 -1.21 4.46
C LEU A 294 7.38 -2.10 5.27
N PHE A 295 6.97 -2.59 6.44
CA PHE A 295 7.75 -3.56 7.21
C PHE A 295 7.98 -4.84 6.41
N GLN A 296 6.93 -5.36 5.75
CA GLN A 296 7.05 -6.54 4.90
C GLN A 296 7.96 -6.27 3.69
N LEU A 297 7.73 -5.16 2.98
CA LEU A 297 8.46 -4.78 1.78
C LEU A 297 9.96 -4.65 2.03
N LEU A 298 10.35 -4.01 3.14
CA LEU A 298 11.75 -3.67 3.40
C LEU A 298 12.47 -4.70 4.27
N ALA A 299 11.77 -5.70 4.82
CA ALA A 299 12.35 -6.73 5.67
C ALA A 299 13.51 -7.46 4.97
N GLY A 300 14.65 -7.59 5.66
CA GLY A 300 15.84 -8.28 5.16
C GLY A 300 16.58 -7.55 4.03
N SER A 301 16.11 -6.39 3.59
CA SER A 301 16.80 -5.54 2.61
C SER A 301 17.82 -4.62 3.28
N ASN A 302 18.63 -3.92 2.47
CA ASN A 302 19.55 -2.87 2.94
C ASN A 302 18.81 -1.64 3.53
N TRP A 303 17.49 -1.55 3.33
CA TRP A 303 16.63 -0.46 3.82
C TRP A 303 15.62 -0.96 4.84
N ALA A 304 15.88 -2.10 5.50
CA ALA A 304 15.04 -2.59 6.58
C ALA A 304 14.85 -1.51 7.66
N ILE A 305 13.62 -1.39 8.18
CA ILE A 305 13.31 -0.46 9.26
C ILE A 305 13.85 -1.07 10.56
N THR A 306 14.94 -0.49 11.09
CA THR A 306 15.64 -0.98 12.29
C THR A 306 15.50 -0.07 13.50
N ASP A 307 14.68 0.98 13.42
CA ASP A 307 14.42 1.87 14.55
C ASP A 307 13.76 1.07 15.68
N PRO A 308 14.34 0.99 16.89
CA PRO A 308 13.76 0.24 18.00
C PRO A 308 12.38 0.78 18.43
N ALA A 309 12.07 2.06 18.18
CA ALA A 309 10.76 2.62 18.50
C ALA A 309 9.64 2.01 17.64
N SER A 310 9.96 1.42 16.48
CA SER A 310 8.99 0.67 15.64
C SER A 310 8.29 -0.45 16.42
N ALA A 311 8.88 -0.92 17.53
CA ALA A 311 8.26 -1.84 18.47
C ALA A 311 6.89 -1.36 18.99
N HIS A 312 6.67 -0.05 19.09
CA HIS A 312 5.40 0.52 19.53
C HIS A 312 4.26 0.24 18.56
N VAL A 313 4.54 0.10 17.26
CA VAL A 313 3.52 -0.23 16.25
C VAL A 313 2.95 -1.61 16.54
N TYR A 314 3.80 -2.60 16.84
CA TYR A 314 3.32 -3.95 17.20
C TYR A 314 2.50 -3.93 18.49
N THR A 315 2.92 -3.19 19.53
CA THR A 315 2.14 -3.09 20.76
C THR A 315 0.82 -2.35 20.56
N SER A 316 0.78 -1.39 19.64
CA SER A 316 -0.42 -0.61 19.34
C SER A 316 -1.56 -1.45 18.77
N VAL A 317 -1.28 -2.60 18.15
CA VAL A 317 -2.32 -3.54 17.69
C VAL A 317 -3.24 -3.92 18.86
N ASP A 318 -2.66 -4.30 20.00
CA ASP A 318 -3.42 -4.73 21.17
C ASP A 318 -3.94 -3.54 22.01
N SER A 319 -3.14 -2.49 22.17
CA SER A 319 -3.49 -1.37 23.06
C SER A 319 -4.36 -0.31 22.39
N SER A 320 -4.16 -0.08 21.10
CA SER A 320 -4.80 1.00 20.36
C SER A 320 -5.90 0.50 19.45
N PHE A 321 -5.67 -0.53 18.62
CA PHE A 321 -6.60 -0.89 17.55
C PHE A 321 -7.66 -1.90 17.99
N ARG A 322 -7.24 -3.04 18.52
CA ARG A 322 -8.11 -4.15 18.95
C ARG A 322 -9.27 -3.73 19.87
N PRO A 323 -9.12 -2.80 20.83
CA PRO A 323 -10.22 -2.40 21.71
C PRO A 323 -11.41 -1.74 21.00
N TRP A 324 -11.20 -1.17 19.81
CA TRP A 324 -12.25 -0.50 19.02
C TRP A 324 -12.91 -1.41 17.99
N ILE A 325 -12.52 -2.68 17.92
CA ILE A 325 -13.11 -3.66 17.02
C ILE A 325 -14.02 -4.60 17.79
N TRP A 326 -15.29 -4.68 17.38
CA TRP A 326 -16.28 -5.57 17.94
C TRP A 326 -16.95 -6.38 16.84
N ASN A 327 -16.76 -7.70 16.82
CA ASN A 327 -17.30 -8.61 15.81
C ASN A 327 -17.00 -8.19 14.35
N GLY A 328 -15.80 -7.68 14.08
CA GLY A 328 -15.41 -7.21 12.75
C GLY A 328 -15.84 -5.79 12.41
N LEU A 329 -16.51 -5.08 13.33
CA LEU A 329 -16.96 -3.70 13.14
C LEU A 329 -16.08 -2.75 13.95
N CYS A 330 -15.63 -1.65 13.34
CA CYS A 330 -14.95 -0.57 14.04
C CYS A 330 -15.96 0.41 14.66
N MET A 331 -15.83 0.71 15.96
CA MET A 331 -16.74 1.62 16.64
C MET A 331 -16.65 3.06 16.10
N ASP A 332 -17.80 3.65 15.76
CA ASP A 332 -17.91 4.99 15.13
C ASP A 332 -17.26 6.13 15.93
N ALA A 333 -17.13 5.99 17.25
CA ALA A 333 -16.56 7.00 18.13
C ALA A 333 -15.11 7.38 17.78
N VAL A 334 -14.38 6.52 17.04
CA VAL A 334 -12.98 6.75 16.64
C VAL A 334 -12.79 6.81 15.11
N ARG A 335 -13.89 6.94 14.36
CA ARG A 335 -13.88 6.98 12.88
C ARG A 335 -14.03 8.38 12.30
N GLY A 336 -14.21 9.38 13.18
CA GLY A 336 -14.28 10.79 12.81
C GLY A 336 -15.30 11.05 11.70
N ARG A 337 -14.88 11.68 10.61
CA ARG A 337 -15.79 12.05 9.51
C ARG A 337 -16.21 10.86 8.62
N ALA A 338 -15.57 9.70 8.73
CA ALA A 338 -15.92 8.56 7.88
C ALA A 338 -17.33 8.03 8.13
N VAL A 339 -17.92 8.30 9.30
CA VAL A 339 -19.33 7.98 9.60
C VAL A 339 -20.33 8.59 8.61
N SER A 340 -19.93 9.63 7.85
CA SER A 340 -20.77 10.23 6.82
C SER A 340 -20.55 9.66 5.41
N ARG A 341 -19.66 8.67 5.25
CA ARG A 341 -19.28 8.09 3.95
C ARG A 341 -20.08 6.81 3.70
N PRO A 342 -20.95 6.77 2.68
CA PRO A 342 -21.79 5.58 2.44
C PRO A 342 -21.02 4.36 1.92
N GLY A 343 -19.78 4.54 1.44
CA GLY A 343 -18.90 3.45 0.97
C GLY A 343 -17.63 3.28 1.80
N GLU A 344 -17.64 3.76 3.05
CA GLU A 344 -16.62 3.50 4.07
C GLU A 344 -17.33 3.30 5.43
N THR A 345 -17.88 2.11 5.61
CA THR A 345 -18.68 1.68 6.76
C THR A 345 -17.82 1.10 7.88
N ASP A 346 -18.42 0.92 9.06
CA ASP A 346 -17.75 0.34 10.24
C ASP A 346 -17.23 -1.07 9.97
N PHE A 347 -17.92 -1.80 9.10
CA PHE A 347 -17.50 -3.08 8.57
C PHE A 347 -16.26 -2.96 7.69
N GLU A 348 -16.21 -2.00 6.77
CA GLU A 348 -15.03 -1.81 5.90
C GLU A 348 -13.79 -1.44 6.71
N ASP A 349 -13.90 -0.48 7.64
CA ASP A 349 -12.78 -0.07 8.49
C ASP A 349 -12.38 -1.15 9.50
N GLY A 350 -13.34 -1.93 10.01
CA GLY A 350 -13.07 -3.00 10.96
C GLY A 350 -12.30 -4.17 10.35
N ASN A 351 -12.50 -4.45 9.07
CA ASN A 351 -11.76 -5.49 8.34
C ASN A 351 -10.33 -5.09 7.97
N LEU A 352 -9.90 -3.84 8.19
CA LEU A 352 -8.50 -3.43 8.00
C LEU A 352 -7.56 -3.93 9.12
N VAL A 353 -8.10 -4.37 10.26
CA VAL A 353 -7.34 -4.78 11.46
C VAL A 353 -7.26 -6.28 11.65
N ILE A 354 -8.18 -7.02 11.04
CA ILE A 354 -8.36 -8.47 11.21
C ILE A 354 -7.64 -9.22 10.10
#